data_AF-A0A0B3S3H2-F1
#
_entry.id   AF-A0A0B3S3H2-F1
#
_cell.length_a   1.000
_cell.length_b   1.000
_cell.length_c   1.000
_cell.angle_alpha   90.00
_cell.angle_beta   90.00
_cell.angle_gamma   90.00
#
_symmetry.space_group_name_H-M   'P 1'
#
loop_
_entity.id
_entity.type
_entity.pdbx_description
1 polymer ?
#
loop_
_entity_poly.entity_id
_entity_poly.type
_entity_poly.pdbx_seq_one_letter_code
_entity_poly.pdbx_strand_id
1 'polypeptide(L)'
;MSGNPTIAFGLAVSSVALAAKSGRLTLRDRVNFAATVLRQIPEDPEACAAVADFLVTVEDHPMAAGAALQAFLADWLDRVSPREAESVMQGEDAGPLFDWQGRRDLQ
;
A
#
# COMPACT_ATOMS: atom_id res chain seq x y z
N MET A 1 -10.83 -8.55 -6.87
CA MET A 1 -9.79 -7.92 -6.01
C MET A 1 -8.47 -8.53 -6.43
N SER A 2 -7.41 -7.75 -6.67
CA SER A 2 -6.14 -8.35 -7.13
C SER A 2 -5.65 -9.36 -6.11
N GLY A 3 -5.27 -10.56 -6.55
CA GLY A 3 -4.71 -11.61 -5.69
C GLY A 3 -3.27 -11.32 -5.24
N ASN A 4 -2.73 -10.15 -5.58
CA ASN A 4 -1.34 -9.79 -5.33
C ASN A 4 -1.19 -9.10 -3.96
N PRO A 5 -0.47 -9.71 -2.99
CA PRO A 5 -0.30 -9.16 -1.64
C PRO A 5 0.41 -7.81 -1.61
N THR A 6 1.34 -7.56 -2.54
CA THR A 6 2.06 -6.27 -2.68
C THR A 6 1.11 -5.14 -3.05
N ILE A 7 0.19 -5.38 -3.99
CA ILE A 7 -0.82 -4.38 -4.39
C ILE A 7 -1.78 -4.12 -3.22
N ALA A 8 -2.24 -5.18 -2.57
CA ALA A 8 -3.18 -5.06 -1.46
C ALA A 8 -2.57 -4.30 -0.26
N PHE A 9 -1.28 -4.52 0.01
CA PHE A 9 -0.53 -3.78 1.02
C PHE A 9 -0.38 -2.31 0.62
N GLY A 10 0.06 -2.04 -0.61
CA GLY A 10 0.23 -0.66 -1.07
C GLY A 10 -1.07 0.16 -1.04
N LEU A 11 -2.21 -0.47 -1.35
CA LEU A 11 -3.53 0.15 -1.23
C LEU A 11 -3.91 0.42 0.24
N ALA A 12 -3.65 -0.55 1.14
CA ALA A 12 -3.91 -0.37 2.56
C ALA A 12 -3.07 0.77 3.15
N VAL A 13 -1.78 0.80 2.85
CA VAL A 13 -0.84 1.84 3.28
C VAL A 13 -1.27 3.21 2.76
N SER A 14 -1.61 3.31 1.48
CA SER A 14 -2.07 4.57 0.85
C SER A 14 -3.34 5.11 1.50
N SER A 15 -4.31 4.23 1.76
CA SER A 15 -5.59 4.58 2.40
C SER A 15 -5.38 5.09 3.82
N VAL A 16 -4.56 4.38 4.62
CA VAL A 16 -4.28 4.73 6.01
C VAL A 16 -3.47 6.01 6.12
N ALA A 17 -2.47 6.21 5.26
CA ALA A 17 -1.72 7.46 5.21
C ALA A 17 -2.62 8.66 4.88
N LEU A 18 -3.56 8.50 3.95
CA LEU A 18 -4.52 9.56 3.62
C LEU A 18 -5.51 9.81 4.77
N ALA A 19 -5.99 8.76 5.43
CA ALA A 19 -6.84 8.87 6.62
C ALA A 19 -6.12 9.58 7.78
N ALA A 20 -4.84 9.28 7.99
CA ALA A 20 -4.00 9.97 8.96
C ALA A 20 -3.86 11.46 8.65
N LYS A 21 -3.47 11.80 7.41
CA LYS A 21 -3.30 13.20 6.96
C LYS A 21 -4.59 14.01 7.02
N SER A 22 -5.75 13.37 6.91
CA SER A 22 -7.06 14.02 7.00
C SER A 22 -7.65 14.03 8.43
N GLY A 23 -6.93 13.50 9.43
CA GLY A 23 -7.40 13.45 10.81
C GLY A 23 -8.59 12.51 11.04
N ARG A 24 -8.82 11.56 10.14
CA ARG A 24 -9.96 10.62 10.18
C ARG A 24 -9.59 9.21 10.64
N LEU A 25 -8.33 8.99 11.00
CA LEU A 25 -7.84 7.67 11.37
C LEU A 25 -8.28 7.28 12.78
N THR A 26 -9.12 6.26 12.89
CA THR A 26 -9.59 5.74 14.18
C THR A 26 -8.64 4.66 14.73
N LEU A 27 -8.75 4.34 16.03
CA LEU A 27 -8.03 3.22 16.62
C LEU A 27 -8.36 1.88 15.92
N ARG A 28 -9.62 1.69 15.52
CA ARG A 28 -10.05 0.50 14.77
C ARG A 28 -9.29 0.39 13.45
N ASP A 29 -9.11 1.50 12.75
CA ASP A 29 -8.36 1.51 11.48
C ASP A 29 -6.90 1.16 11.68
N ARG A 30 -6.28 1.66 12.76
CA ARG A 30 -4.90 1.33 13.14
C ARG A 30 -4.72 -0.17 13.39
N VAL A 31 -5.61 -0.79 14.16
CA VAL A 31 -5.57 -2.25 14.45
C VAL A 31 -5.82 -3.08 13.19
N ASN A 32 -6.81 -2.69 12.39
CA ASN A 32 -7.11 -3.37 11.13
C ASN A 32 -5.94 -3.27 10.13
N PHE A 33 -5.26 -2.13 10.12
CA PHE A 33 -4.06 -1.93 9.31
C PHE A 33 -2.94 -2.87 9.75
N ALA A 34 -2.60 -2.91 11.04
CA ALA A 34 -1.61 -3.84 11.58
C ALA A 34 -1.91 -5.30 11.21
N ALA A 35 -3.17 -5.73 11.39
CA ALA A 35 -3.61 -7.09 11.03
C ALA A 35 -3.51 -7.36 9.52
N THR A 36 -3.74 -6.35 8.69
CA THR A 36 -3.62 -6.47 7.22
C THR A 36 -2.18 -6.65 6.80
N VAL A 37 -1.27 -5.86 7.39
CA VAL A 37 0.16 -5.94 7.13
C VAL A 37 0.71 -7.32 7.49
N LEU A 38 0.43 -7.80 8.71
CA LEU A 38 0.87 -9.12 9.17
C LEU A 38 0.35 -10.28 8.32
N ARG A 39 -0.83 -10.12 7.70
CA ARG A 39 -1.43 -11.15 6.85
C ARG A 39 -0.86 -11.13 5.43
N GLN A 40 -0.51 -9.96 4.91
CA GLN A 40 -0.14 -9.81 3.50
C GLN A 40 1.36 -9.88 3.28
N ILE A 41 2.17 -9.34 4.19
CA ILE A 41 3.62 -9.31 4.05
C ILE A 41 4.32 -9.65 5.39
N PRO A 42 4.11 -10.85 5.95
CA PRO A 42 4.71 -11.23 7.24
C PRO A 42 6.23 -11.37 7.19
N GLU A 43 6.81 -11.57 6.00
CA GLU A 43 8.23 -11.88 5.82
C GLU A 43 9.08 -10.64 5.51
N ASP A 44 8.48 -9.45 5.42
CA ASP A 44 9.20 -8.20 5.20
C ASP A 44 9.37 -7.42 6.51
N PRO A 45 10.54 -7.54 7.17
CA PRO A 45 10.79 -6.88 8.45
C PRO A 45 10.81 -5.35 8.32
N GLU A 46 11.13 -4.81 7.15
CA GLU A 46 11.20 -3.38 6.92
C GLU A 46 9.80 -2.77 6.79
N ALA A 47 8.92 -3.43 6.04
CA ALA A 47 7.50 -3.07 5.99
C ALA A 47 6.86 -3.15 7.37
N CYS A 48 7.17 -4.19 8.16
CA CYS A 48 6.68 -4.31 9.53
C CYS A 48 7.20 -3.19 10.44
N ALA A 49 8.48 -2.82 10.33
CA ALA A 49 9.08 -1.74 11.12
C ALA A 49 8.46 -0.37 10.78
N ALA A 50 8.33 -0.04 9.49
CA ALA A 50 7.71 1.22 9.05
C ALA A 50 6.25 1.35 9.54
N VAL A 51 5.51 0.24 9.56
CA VAL A 51 4.14 0.21 10.08
C VAL A 51 4.12 0.36 11.60
N ALA A 52 5.04 -0.28 12.33
CA ALA A 52 5.16 -0.10 13.77
C ALA A 52 5.48 1.35 14.15
N ASP A 53 6.45 1.97 13.47
CA ASP A 53 6.81 3.38 13.68
C ASP A 53 5.64 4.32 13.40
N PHE A 54 4.88 4.06 12.33
CA PHE A 54 3.64 4.77 12.04
C PHE A 54 2.62 4.66 13.19
N LEU A 55 2.38 3.44 13.70
CA LEU A 55 1.39 3.20 14.75
C LEU A 55 1.75 3.91 16.07
N VAL A 56 3.05 4.04 16.37
CA VAL A 56 3.54 4.77 17.55
C VAL A 56 3.41 6.28 17.39
N THR A 57 3.58 6.80 16.18
CA THR A 57 3.68 8.27 15.94
C THR A 57 2.38 8.93 15.49
N VAL A 58 1.43 8.18 14.96
CA VAL A 58 0.23 8.75 14.31
C VAL A 58 -0.74 9.44 15.28
N GLU A 59 -0.68 9.14 16.57
CA GLU A 59 -1.53 9.78 17.57
C GLU A 59 -1.12 11.23 17.83
N ASP A 60 0.18 11.45 18.02
CA ASP A 60 0.75 12.77 18.33
C ASP A 60 0.98 13.60 17.05
N HIS A 61 1.33 12.93 15.95
CA HIS A 61 1.78 13.58 14.72
C HIS A 61 1.15 12.95 13.46
N PRO A 62 -0.19 12.99 13.30
CA PRO A 62 -0.90 12.26 12.24
C PRO A 62 -0.48 12.67 10.82
N MET A 63 -0.26 13.97 10.56
CA MET A 63 0.19 14.44 9.25
C MET A 63 1.62 13.97 8.92
N ALA A 64 2.55 14.08 9.86
CA ALA A 64 3.94 13.69 9.65
C ALA A 64 4.06 12.17 9.51
N ALA A 65 3.36 11.41 10.35
CA ALA A 65 3.31 9.95 10.28
C ALA A 65 2.73 9.47 8.93
N GLY A 66 1.63 10.07 8.47
CA GLY A 66 1.05 9.75 7.17
C GLY A 66 1.97 10.10 5.99
N ALA A 67 2.71 11.21 6.06
CA ALA A 67 3.69 11.58 5.04
C ALA A 67 4.89 10.62 5.02
N ALA A 68 5.43 10.26 6.18
CA ALA A 68 6.52 9.29 6.30
C ALA A 68 6.12 7.92 5.77
N LEU A 69 4.91 7.45 6.09
CA LEU A 69 4.37 6.19 5.60
C LEU A 69 4.18 6.19 4.06
N GLN A 70 3.74 7.32 3.48
CA GLN A 70 3.68 7.49 2.03
C GLN A 70 5.05 7.48 1.36
N ALA A 71 6.04 8.14 1.97
CA ALA A 71 7.41 8.16 1.47
C ALA A 71 8.03 6.75 1.50
N PHE A 72 7.83 6.02 2.61
CA PHE A 72 8.22 4.61 2.71
C PHE A 72 7.60 3.78 1.59
N LEU A 73 6.29 3.91 1.35
CA LEU A 73 5.62 3.10 0.32
C LEU A 73 6.22 3.33 -1.08
N ALA A 74 6.58 4.58 -1.42
CA ALA A 74 7.18 4.89 -2.70
C ALA A 74 8.53 4.18 -2.88
N ASP A 75 9.42 4.30 -1.89
CA ASP A 75 10.73 3.63 -1.89
C ASP A 75 10.61 2.10 -1.86
N TRP A 76 9.65 1.59 -1.09
CA TRP A 76 9.40 0.15 -0.99
C TRP A 76 8.88 -0.44 -2.30
N LEU A 77 7.96 0.25 -2.99
CA LEU A 77 7.45 -0.19 -4.30
C LEU A 77 8.54 -0.22 -5.37
N ASP A 78 9.45 0.75 -5.37
CA ASP A 78 10.59 0.78 -6.30
C ASP A 78 11.51 -0.43 -6.13
N ARG A 79 11.63 -0.96 -4.90
CA ARG A 79 12.46 -2.15 -4.61
C ARG A 79 11.76 -3.48 -4.85
N VAL A 80 10.48 -3.58 -4.48
CA VAL A 80 9.74 -4.87 -4.50
C VAL A 80 9.01 -5.09 -5.83
N SER A 81 8.75 -4.02 -6.58
CA SER A 81 8.18 -4.08 -7.92
C SER A 81 8.91 -3.10 -8.84
N PRO A 82 10.21 -3.31 -9.09
CA PRO A 82 10.97 -2.46 -10.00
C PRO A 82 10.28 -2.51 -11.37
N ARG A 83 9.65 -1.41 -11.75
CA ARG A 83 9.09 -1.27 -13.08
C ARG A 83 10.25 -1.07 -14.04
N GLU A 84 10.63 -2.12 -14.74
CA GLU A 84 11.52 -1.98 -15.88
C GLU A 84 10.82 -1.08 -16.90
N ALA A 85 11.39 0.11 -17.15
CA ALA A 85 10.81 1.09 -18.07
C ALA A 85 10.54 0.47 -19.46
N GLU A 86 11.34 -0.51 -19.85
CA GLU A 86 11.18 -1.29 -21.08
C GLU A 86 9.93 -2.18 -21.05
N SER A 87 9.64 -2.88 -19.95
CA SER A 87 8.42 -3.70 -19.81
C SER A 87 7.14 -2.85 -19.83
N VAL A 88 7.18 -1.67 -19.21
CA VAL A 88 6.07 -0.69 -19.25
C VAL A 88 5.86 -0.13 -20.66
N MET A 89 6.94 0.13 -21.41
CA MET A 89 6.87 0.63 -22.78
C MET A 89 6.45 -0.43 -23.79
N GLN A 90 6.80 -1.70 -23.55
CA GLN A 90 6.44 -2.83 -24.42
C GLN A 90 5.02 -3.35 -24.16
N GLY A 91 4.35 -2.89 -23.10
CA GLY A 91 3.01 -3.34 -22.76
C GLY A 91 2.94 -4.83 -22.37
N GLU A 92 4.08 -5.44 -22.01
CA GLU A 92 4.17 -6.85 -21.66
C GLU A 92 3.45 -7.16 -20.33
N ASP A 93 3.26 -6.14 -19.49
CA ASP A 93 2.43 -6.20 -18.28
C ASP A 93 0.92 -5.97 -18.51
N ALA A 94 0.45 -5.90 -19.76
CA ALA A 94 -0.96 -5.72 -20.10
C ALA A 94 -1.81 -7.00 -19.99
N GLY A 95 -1.41 -7.95 -19.14
CA GLY A 95 -2.37 -8.93 -18.61
C GLY A 95 -3.43 -8.18 -17.79
N PRO A 96 -4.70 -8.61 -17.79
CA PRO A 96 -5.73 -7.94 -16.98
C PRO A 96 -5.36 -8.04 -15.50
N LEU A 97 -4.87 -6.94 -14.94
CA LEU A 97 -4.60 -6.73 -13.51
C LEU A 97 -5.89 -6.77 -12.69
N PHE A 98 -7.04 -6.54 -13.35
CA PHE A 98 -8.35 -6.50 -12.72
C PHE A 98 -9.43 -7.15 -13.61
N ASP A 99 -10.36 -7.86 -12.98
CA ASP A 99 -11.45 -8.60 -13.64
C ASP A 99 -12.34 -7.72 -14.55
N TRP A 100 -12.42 -6.41 -14.27
CA TRP A 100 -13.21 -5.48 -15.08
C TRP A 100 -12.55 -5.14 -16.43
N GLN A 101 -11.25 -5.41 -16.61
CA GLN A 101 -10.55 -5.11 -17.87
C GLN A 101 -10.91 -6.08 -19.00
N GLY A 102 -11.43 -7.27 -18.68
CA GLY A 102 -11.94 -8.25 -19.65
C GLY A 102 -13.43 -8.10 -19.97
N ARG A 103 -14.12 -7.12 -19.39
CA ARG A 103 -15.57 -6.98 -19.52
C ARG A 103 -15.96 -6.32 -20.85
N ARG A 104 -16.38 -7.18 -21.78
CA ARG A 104 -16.83 -6.86 -23.14
C ARG A 104 -18.16 -6.09 -23.19
N ASP A 105 -18.82 -5.84 -22.05
CA ASP A 105 -20.10 -5.15 -21.93
C ASP A 105 -20.00 -3.62 -21.72
N LEU A 106 -18.78 -3.07 -21.71
CA LEU A 106 -18.51 -1.62 -21.58
C LEU A 106 -17.95 -0.97 -22.86
N GLN A 107 -17.90 -1.70 -23.98
CA GLN A 107 -17.53 -1.18 -25.31
C GLN A 107 -18.76 -0.90 -26.17
#